data_AF-A0A8S2DT16-F1
#
_entry.id   AF-A0A8S2DT16-F1
#
_cell.length_a   1.000
_cell.length_b   1.000
_cell.length_c   1.000
_cell.angle_alpha   90.00
_cell.angle_beta   90.00
_cell.angle_gamma   90.00
#
_symmetry.space_group_name_H-M   'P 1'
#
loop_
_entity.id
_entity.type
_entity.pdbx_description
1 polymer ?
#
loop_
_entity_poly.entity_id
_entity_poly.type
_entity_poly.pdbx_seq_one_letter_code
_entity_poly.pdbx_strand_id
1 'polypeptide(L)'
;MASPPQDSLVCPITYEIFRNPVVAEDGHTYENEAIVDWINKDGTSPITRERLTVDGLRPNYTVKKLVDEFEKSLKNKKYRFQLGVDVKKPRKAMFHSYGKSIFEAEWLIKDNNGPKIVLMKIDGARAKKEASFYVDLSRHPHVVRTFGFVDDNSQGNISKSTNSVMLLQEYAPEGSLYELLQELDIVPNEQILLQMFIQTTDAMVFLAYNDIIHGDLACRNILVFRFDERDPRRNLVKITDFGLSRQKILNNNGNSNPYTEKSDAYSMGITMWEAYSKGAVPWAEIDNDEEVRRKVVNGEIVSQPPNCKDEKWKIITLLEGRTATSIPAATPPPIPDSALLCYALYQTDE
;
A
#
# COMPACT_ATOMS: atom_id res chain seq x y z
N MET A 1 27.32 -3.28 -9.60
CA MET A 1 25.88 -3.50 -9.84
C MET A 1 25.18 -3.47 -8.49
N ALA A 2 24.06 -2.77 -8.35
CA ALA A 2 23.18 -3.04 -7.22
C ALA A 2 22.57 -4.44 -7.39
N SER A 3 22.24 -5.08 -6.28
CA SER A 3 21.51 -6.34 -6.27
C SER A 3 20.09 -6.08 -5.76
N PRO A 4 19.07 -6.78 -6.29
CA PRO A 4 17.74 -6.77 -5.70
C PRO A 4 17.78 -7.27 -4.25
N PRO A 5 16.77 -6.96 -3.42
CA PRO A 5 16.56 -7.73 -2.20
C PRO A 5 16.40 -9.20 -2.58
N GLN A 6 17.12 -10.09 -1.90
CA GLN A 6 16.96 -11.53 -2.09
C GLN A 6 15.70 -11.99 -1.34
N ASP A 7 14.98 -12.98 -1.87
CA ASP A 7 13.80 -13.57 -1.21
C ASP A 7 14.12 -14.07 0.20
N SER A 8 15.38 -14.49 0.45
CA SER A 8 15.89 -14.89 1.76
C SER A 8 15.92 -13.77 2.82
N LEU A 9 15.74 -12.52 2.40
CA LEU A 9 15.68 -11.36 3.29
C LEU A 9 14.24 -10.96 3.65
N VAL A 10 13.25 -11.68 3.11
CA VAL A 10 11.83 -11.39 3.29
C VAL A 10 11.20 -12.41 4.24
N CYS A 11 10.40 -11.92 5.18
CA CYS A 11 9.68 -12.75 6.13
C CYS A 11 8.52 -13.50 5.46
N PRO A 12 8.33 -14.81 5.71
CA PRO A 12 7.25 -15.59 5.12
C PRO A 12 5.88 -15.38 5.80
N ILE A 13 5.79 -14.57 6.86
CA ILE A 13 4.51 -14.18 7.49
C ILE A 13 4.14 -12.75 7.12
N THR A 14 5.08 -11.81 7.31
CA THR A 14 4.82 -10.39 7.05
C THR A 14 5.07 -10.00 5.61
N TYR A 15 5.84 -10.80 4.86
CA TYR A 15 6.27 -10.54 3.48
C TYR A 15 7.04 -9.24 3.32
N GLU A 16 7.57 -8.73 4.43
CA GLU A 16 8.46 -7.59 4.48
C GLU A 16 9.91 -8.04 4.68
N ILE A 17 10.83 -7.16 4.29
CA ILE A 17 12.24 -7.33 4.64
C ILE A 17 12.37 -7.39 6.17
N PHE A 18 13.07 -8.40 6.67
CA PHE A 18 13.20 -8.63 8.12
C PHE A 18 13.72 -7.40 8.86
N ARG A 19 13.06 -7.03 9.95
CA ARG A 19 13.52 -6.02 10.91
C ARG A 19 14.19 -6.70 12.09
N ASN A 20 13.51 -7.65 12.73
CA ASN A 20 13.98 -8.43 13.87
C ASN A 20 13.83 -9.94 13.58
N PRO A 21 14.66 -10.50 12.69
CA PRO A 21 14.53 -11.90 12.28
C PRO A 21 14.85 -12.85 13.44
N VAL A 22 13.98 -13.83 13.65
CA VAL A 22 14.20 -14.99 14.53
C VAL A 22 14.08 -16.28 13.75
N VAL A 23 14.92 -17.25 14.06
CA VAL A 23 14.82 -18.62 13.55
C VAL A 23 14.05 -19.48 14.56
N ALA A 24 13.10 -20.27 14.08
CA ALA A 24 12.35 -21.23 14.87
C ALA A 24 12.97 -22.63 14.78
N GLU A 25 12.47 -23.57 15.59
CA GLU A 25 12.98 -24.94 15.67
C GLU A 25 12.76 -25.75 14.37
N ASP A 26 11.83 -25.32 13.52
CA ASP A 26 11.59 -25.85 12.17
C ASP A 26 12.66 -25.39 11.14
N GLY A 27 13.66 -24.62 11.57
CA GLY A 27 14.75 -24.10 10.74
C GLY A 27 14.40 -22.89 9.88
N HIS A 28 13.17 -22.40 9.92
CA HIS A 28 12.73 -21.24 9.13
C HIS A 28 12.91 -19.94 9.91
N THR A 29 13.12 -18.84 9.18
CA THR A 29 13.27 -17.50 9.77
C THR A 29 12.00 -16.69 9.58
N TYR A 30 11.58 -16.00 10.64
CA TYR A 30 10.36 -15.22 10.73
C TYR A 30 10.63 -13.85 11.35
N GLU A 31 9.76 -12.88 11.10
CA GLU A 31 9.74 -11.62 11.84
C GLU A 31 9.25 -11.90 13.26
N ASN A 32 9.97 -11.42 14.28
CA ASN A 32 9.75 -11.81 15.66
C ASN A 32 8.31 -11.59 16.13
N GLU A 33 7.79 -10.37 15.95
CA GLU A 33 6.44 -10.01 16.41
C GLU A 33 5.38 -10.90 15.74
N ALA A 34 5.48 -11.07 14.42
CA ALA A 34 4.50 -11.84 13.65
C ALA A 34 4.48 -13.34 13.98
N ILE A 35 5.65 -13.97 14.21
CA ILE A 35 5.67 -15.39 14.57
C ILE A 35 5.22 -15.62 16.01
N VAL A 36 5.51 -14.69 16.93
CA VAL A 36 5.02 -14.79 18.31
C VAL A 36 3.49 -14.74 18.34
N ASP A 37 2.89 -13.80 17.61
CA ASP A 37 1.43 -13.69 17.48
C ASP A 37 0.82 -14.95 16.85
N TRP A 38 1.47 -15.50 15.82
CA TRP A 38 1.03 -16.76 15.19
C TRP A 38 1.10 -17.94 16.16
N ILE A 39 2.21 -18.11 16.89
CA ILE A 39 2.36 -19.20 17.86
C ILE A 39 1.32 -19.08 18.98
N ASN A 40 1.03 -17.87 19.45
CA ASN A 40 0.02 -17.65 20.49
C ASN A 40 -1.39 -18.03 20.02
N LYS A 41 -1.70 -17.89 18.72
CA LYS A 41 -3.00 -18.25 18.14
C LYS A 41 -3.11 -19.72 17.74
N ASP A 42 -2.12 -20.23 16.99
CA ASP A 42 -2.18 -21.54 16.32
C ASP A 42 -1.21 -22.58 16.92
N GLY A 43 -0.15 -22.15 17.63
CA GLY A 43 0.85 -23.04 18.25
C GLY A 43 1.68 -23.88 17.27
N THR A 44 1.72 -23.49 15.99
CA THR A 44 2.37 -24.25 14.91
C THR A 44 3.19 -23.37 13.98
N SER A 45 4.03 -23.98 13.16
CA SER A 45 4.76 -23.32 12.07
C SER A 45 3.78 -22.88 10.97
N PRO A 46 3.83 -21.62 10.50
CA PRO A 46 3.04 -21.17 9.35
C PRO A 46 3.36 -21.93 8.06
N ILE A 47 4.55 -22.54 7.96
CA ILE A 47 5.07 -23.20 6.77
C ILE A 47 4.93 -24.72 6.90
N THR A 48 5.57 -25.31 7.91
CA THR A 48 5.66 -26.77 8.05
C THR A 48 4.47 -27.37 8.81
N ARG A 49 3.69 -26.52 9.51
CA ARG A 49 2.62 -26.92 10.44
C ARG A 49 3.09 -27.76 11.63
N GLU A 50 4.40 -27.87 11.85
CA GLU A 50 4.96 -28.52 13.04
C GLU A 50 4.70 -27.67 14.29
N ARG A 51 4.67 -28.26 15.49
CA ARG A 51 4.47 -27.49 16.73
C ARG A 51 5.67 -26.56 16.97
N LEU A 52 5.38 -25.32 17.33
CA LEU A 52 6.38 -24.32 17.72
C LEU A 52 6.08 -23.77 19.11
N THR A 53 7.11 -23.31 19.80
CA THR A 53 6.99 -22.60 21.08
C THR A 53 7.71 -21.26 21.00
N VAL A 54 7.20 -20.25 21.72
CA VAL A 54 7.83 -18.92 21.79
C VAL A 54 9.24 -19.03 22.37
N ASP A 55 9.43 -19.87 23.38
CA ASP A 55 10.74 -20.13 24.02
C ASP A 55 11.74 -20.85 23.09
N GLY A 56 11.27 -21.45 21.99
CA GLY A 56 12.10 -22.06 20.96
C GLY A 56 12.70 -21.06 19.97
N LEU A 57 12.20 -19.83 19.92
CA LEU A 57 12.66 -18.81 18.98
C LEU A 57 14.06 -18.30 19.35
N ARG A 58 14.93 -18.12 18.35
CA ARG A 58 16.30 -17.61 18.53
C ARG A 58 16.56 -16.45 17.58
N PRO A 59 17.18 -15.33 18.00
CA PRO A 59 17.58 -14.27 17.09
C PRO A 59 18.46 -14.79 15.94
N ASN A 60 18.11 -14.44 14.70
CA ASN A 60 18.89 -14.78 13.52
C ASN A 60 19.78 -13.60 13.10
N TYR A 61 20.92 -13.44 13.79
CA TYR A 61 21.87 -12.35 13.53
C TYR A 61 22.48 -12.40 12.12
N THR A 62 22.55 -13.57 11.49
CA THR A 62 23.06 -13.72 10.12
C THR A 62 22.13 -13.03 9.12
N VAL A 63 20.83 -13.35 9.17
CA VAL A 63 19.83 -12.69 8.30
C VAL A 63 19.76 -11.20 8.61
N LYS A 64 19.82 -10.82 9.90
CA LYS A 64 19.84 -9.41 10.29
C LYS A 64 21.02 -8.65 9.65
N LYS A 65 22.22 -9.22 9.69
CA LYS A 65 23.41 -8.62 9.08
C LYS A 65 23.27 -8.47 7.56
N LEU A 66 22.69 -9.47 6.87
CA LEU A 66 22.47 -9.39 5.43
C LEU A 66 21.47 -8.28 5.05
N VAL A 67 20.39 -8.11 5.83
CA VAL A 67 19.47 -6.98 5.67
C VAL A 67 20.18 -5.65 5.87
N ASP A 68 20.96 -5.53 6.95
CA ASP A 68 21.67 -4.28 7.25
C ASP A 68 22.71 -3.93 6.17
N GLU A 69 23.37 -4.93 5.60
CA GLU A 69 24.28 -4.77 4.45
C GLU A 69 23.54 -4.32 3.19
N PHE A 70 22.37 -4.91 2.90
CA PHE A 70 21.51 -4.50 1.80
C PHE A 70 21.06 -3.04 1.95
N GLU A 71 20.51 -2.66 3.11
CA GLU A 71 20.09 -1.30 3.42
C GLU A 71 21.25 -0.29 3.34
N LYS A 72 22.43 -0.68 3.83
CA LYS A 72 23.65 0.13 3.72
C LYS A 72 24.07 0.32 2.27
N SER A 73 23.92 -0.70 1.42
CA SER A 73 24.22 -0.60 0.00
C SER A 73 23.33 0.44 -0.71
N LEU A 74 22.03 0.48 -0.36
CA LEU A 74 21.08 1.47 -0.87
C LEU A 74 21.49 2.90 -0.47
N LYS A 75 21.83 3.10 0.81
CA LYS A 75 22.28 4.38 1.35
C LYS A 75 23.58 4.86 0.71
N ASN A 76 24.56 3.98 0.53
CA ASN A 76 25.85 4.30 -0.10
C ASN A 76 25.66 4.78 -1.55
N LYS A 77 24.68 4.23 -2.25
CA LYS A 77 24.27 4.68 -3.59
C LYS A 77 23.41 5.96 -3.58
N LYS A 78 23.12 6.52 -2.40
CA LYS A 78 22.17 7.63 -2.22
C LYS A 78 20.81 7.34 -2.86
N TYR A 79 20.41 6.06 -2.83
CA TYR A 79 19.19 5.57 -3.46
C TYR A 79 19.13 5.88 -4.96
N ARG A 80 20.27 5.93 -5.68
CA ARG A 80 20.32 6.16 -7.13
C ARG A 80 20.74 4.90 -7.87
N PHE A 81 20.02 4.63 -8.95
CA PHE A 81 20.20 3.51 -9.86
C PHE A 81 20.28 4.04 -11.29
N GLN A 82 20.86 3.25 -12.20
CA GLN A 82 21.02 3.65 -13.59
C GLN A 82 20.30 2.69 -14.55
N LEU A 83 19.54 3.26 -15.49
CA LEU A 83 18.91 2.49 -16.56
C LEU A 83 19.99 1.88 -17.48
N GLY A 84 19.85 0.60 -17.81
CA GLY A 84 20.82 -0.16 -18.61
C GLY A 84 22.05 -0.67 -17.83
N VAL A 85 22.18 -0.31 -16.55
CA VAL A 85 23.27 -0.77 -15.67
C VAL A 85 22.73 -1.53 -14.47
N ASP A 86 21.80 -0.95 -13.72
CA ASP A 86 21.18 -1.57 -12.55
C ASP A 86 19.79 -2.15 -12.86
N VAL A 87 19.04 -1.54 -13.79
CA VAL A 87 17.69 -1.96 -14.18
C VAL A 87 17.48 -1.83 -15.68
N LYS A 88 16.54 -2.60 -16.23
CA LYS A 88 16.09 -2.46 -17.62
C LYS A 88 14.59 -2.20 -17.69
N LYS A 89 14.18 -1.44 -18.70
CA LYS A 89 12.80 -0.97 -18.90
C LYS A 89 12.35 -1.23 -20.35
N PRO A 90 11.11 -1.65 -20.59
CA PRO A 90 10.55 -1.72 -21.93
C PRO A 90 10.35 -0.32 -22.53
N ARG A 91 10.20 -0.28 -23.86
CA ARG A 91 9.93 0.98 -24.59
C ARG A 91 8.55 1.54 -24.26
N LYS A 92 7.53 0.68 -24.21
CA LYS A 92 6.12 1.07 -23.97
C LYS A 92 5.81 1.03 -22.47
N ALA A 93 5.07 2.04 -21.99
CA ALA A 93 4.54 2.02 -20.62
C ALA A 93 3.34 1.09 -20.52
N MET A 94 3.15 0.49 -19.35
CA MET A 94 1.97 -0.28 -18.98
C MET A 94 0.75 0.64 -18.87
N PHE A 95 0.92 1.78 -18.19
CA PHE A 95 -0.14 2.75 -17.95
C PHE A 95 0.36 4.19 -18.04
N HIS A 96 -0.55 5.10 -18.41
CA HIS A 96 -0.35 6.55 -18.37
C HIS A 96 -1.54 7.20 -17.66
N SER A 97 -1.29 8.07 -16.67
CA SER A 97 -2.35 8.77 -15.94
C SER A 97 -1.81 10.05 -15.32
N TYR A 98 -2.49 11.19 -15.50
CA TYR A 98 -2.18 12.49 -14.87
C TYR A 98 -0.68 12.87 -14.79
N GLY A 99 0.08 12.75 -15.89
CA GLY A 99 1.51 13.08 -15.91
C GLY A 99 2.44 12.02 -15.29
N LYS A 100 1.90 10.82 -15.03
CA LYS A 100 2.64 9.64 -14.61
C LYS A 100 2.69 8.61 -15.73
N SER A 101 3.77 7.84 -15.78
CA SER A 101 3.89 6.68 -16.67
C SER A 101 4.50 5.51 -15.90
N ILE A 102 3.83 4.37 -15.94
CA ILE A 102 4.21 3.17 -15.19
C ILE A 102 4.81 2.15 -16.16
N PHE A 103 5.96 1.58 -15.82
CA PHE A 103 6.62 0.56 -16.62
C PHE A 103 6.89 -0.69 -15.77
N GLU A 104 6.49 -1.86 -16.27
CA GLU A 104 7.05 -3.13 -15.77
C GLU A 104 8.51 -3.21 -16.18
N ALA A 105 9.41 -3.40 -15.23
CA ALA A 105 10.84 -3.40 -15.44
C ALA A 105 11.47 -4.57 -14.69
N GLU A 106 12.76 -4.78 -14.89
CA GLU A 106 13.49 -5.87 -14.23
C GLU A 106 14.85 -5.37 -13.73
N TRP A 107 15.31 -5.93 -12.62
CA TRP A 107 16.69 -5.75 -12.17
C TRP A 107 17.66 -6.38 -13.18
N LEU A 108 18.81 -5.72 -13.41
CA LEU A 108 19.93 -6.31 -14.14
C LEU A 108 20.86 -6.99 -13.14
N ILE A 109 20.99 -8.31 -13.25
CA ILE A 109 21.96 -9.13 -12.51
C ILE A 109 23.02 -9.66 -13.47
N LYS A 110 24.21 -10.01 -12.96
CA LYS A 110 25.43 -10.27 -13.76
C LYS A 110 25.24 -11.22 -14.95
N ASP A 111 24.31 -12.18 -14.85
CA ASP A 111 24.17 -13.25 -15.85
C ASP A 111 22.70 -13.56 -16.23
N ASN A 112 21.71 -12.76 -15.81
CA ASN A 112 20.29 -13.01 -16.11
C ASN A 112 19.38 -11.78 -15.91
N ASN A 113 18.11 -11.95 -16.25
CA ASN A 113 17.04 -11.06 -15.81
C ASN A 113 16.77 -11.29 -14.32
N GLY A 114 16.81 -10.22 -13.52
CA GLY A 114 16.47 -10.27 -12.10
C GLY A 114 14.96 -10.16 -11.85
N PRO A 115 14.56 -10.02 -10.57
CA PRO A 115 13.15 -9.88 -10.19
C PRO A 115 12.46 -8.72 -10.90
N LYS A 116 11.14 -8.86 -11.08
CA LYS A 116 10.28 -7.79 -11.61
C LYS A 116 10.22 -6.62 -10.63
N ILE A 117 10.14 -5.42 -11.19
CA ILE A 117 9.99 -4.15 -10.50
C ILE A 117 9.07 -3.23 -11.30
N VAL A 118 8.63 -2.16 -10.65
CA VAL A 118 7.88 -1.09 -11.30
C VAL A 118 8.76 0.16 -11.38
N LEU A 119 8.79 0.78 -12.55
CA LEU A 119 9.34 2.12 -12.73
C LEU A 119 8.19 3.10 -12.91
N MET A 120 8.00 3.98 -11.93
CA MET A 120 7.03 5.05 -12.00
C MET A 120 7.73 6.35 -12.41
N LYS A 121 7.51 6.80 -13.64
CA LYS A 121 7.96 8.10 -14.12
C LYS A 121 6.94 9.16 -13.74
N ILE A 122 7.40 10.20 -13.05
CA ILE A 122 6.61 11.37 -12.66
C ILE A 122 7.21 12.58 -13.38
N ASP A 123 6.41 13.29 -14.17
CA ASP A 123 6.81 14.50 -14.88
C ASP A 123 6.46 15.77 -14.07
N GLY A 124 7.39 16.72 -13.95
CA GLY A 124 7.15 18.04 -13.36
C GLY A 124 8.24 18.56 -12.42
N ALA A 125 8.39 19.90 -12.33
CA ALA A 125 9.45 20.58 -11.57
C ALA A 125 9.58 20.17 -10.08
N ARG A 126 8.52 19.58 -9.50
CA ARG A 126 8.46 19.11 -8.11
C ARG A 126 8.80 17.65 -7.90
N ALA A 127 8.90 16.86 -8.98
CA ALA A 127 9.15 15.42 -8.91
C ALA A 127 10.41 15.10 -8.08
N LYS A 128 11.49 15.91 -8.19
CA LYS A 128 12.72 15.73 -7.39
C LYS A 128 12.58 16.07 -5.91
N LYS A 129 11.67 16.98 -5.54
CA LYS A 129 11.44 17.43 -4.15
C LYS A 129 10.50 16.48 -3.40
N GLU A 130 9.56 15.86 -4.10
CA GLU A 130 8.61 14.88 -3.55
C GLU A 130 9.19 13.45 -3.58
N ALA A 131 10.15 13.18 -4.46
CA ALA A 131 10.81 11.89 -4.63
C ALA A 131 11.51 11.34 -3.38
N SER A 132 12.30 12.15 -2.64
CA SER A 132 13.04 11.67 -1.46
C SER A 132 12.11 11.18 -0.35
N PHE A 133 10.95 11.79 -0.24
CA PHE A 133 9.91 11.46 0.74
C PHE A 133 9.36 10.04 0.55
N TYR A 134 9.27 9.54 -0.69
CA TYR A 134 8.81 8.17 -0.97
C TYR A 134 9.75 7.11 -0.38
N VAL A 135 11.06 7.32 -0.44
CA VAL A 135 12.04 6.35 0.04
C VAL A 135 11.98 6.22 1.57
N ASP A 136 11.77 7.34 2.27
CA ASP A 136 11.72 7.34 3.73
C ASP A 136 10.43 6.72 4.27
N LEU A 137 9.29 6.96 3.60
CA LEU A 137 7.98 6.46 4.03
C LEU A 137 7.70 5.02 3.65
N SER A 138 8.31 4.53 2.57
CA SER A 138 8.03 3.20 2.04
C SER A 138 8.62 2.05 2.86
N ARG A 139 8.91 2.30 4.13
CA ARG A 139 9.32 1.30 5.12
C ARG A 139 8.13 0.71 5.85
N HIS A 140 6.94 1.33 5.74
CA HIS A 140 5.71 0.80 6.29
C HIS A 140 5.26 -0.47 5.53
N PRO A 141 4.83 -1.55 6.23
CA PRO A 141 4.48 -2.83 5.59
C PRO A 141 3.37 -2.70 4.54
N HIS A 142 2.40 -1.82 4.78
CA HIS A 142 1.23 -1.65 3.91
C HIS A 142 1.33 -0.43 2.96
N VAL A 143 2.54 0.09 2.73
CA VAL A 143 2.82 1.14 1.73
C VAL A 143 3.82 0.58 0.72
N VAL A 144 3.55 0.77 -0.58
CA VAL A 144 4.42 0.26 -1.65
C VAL A 144 5.86 0.74 -1.48
N ARG A 145 6.78 -0.22 -1.41
CA ARG A 145 8.21 -0.02 -1.21
C ARG A 145 8.85 0.69 -2.40
N THR A 146 9.50 1.82 -2.13
CA THR A 146 10.32 2.57 -3.09
C THR A 146 11.80 2.37 -2.74
N PHE A 147 12.53 1.65 -3.58
CA PHE A 147 13.95 1.37 -3.36
C PHE A 147 14.84 2.57 -3.68
N GLY A 148 14.39 3.49 -4.53
CA GLY A 148 15.11 4.70 -4.90
C GLY A 148 14.73 5.27 -6.26
N PHE A 149 15.67 5.97 -6.88
CA PHE A 149 15.51 6.71 -8.12
C PHE A 149 16.33 6.10 -9.24
N VAL A 150 15.77 6.11 -10.46
CA VAL A 150 16.49 5.69 -11.65
C VAL A 150 16.84 6.90 -12.50
N ASP A 151 18.13 7.02 -12.79
CA ASP A 151 18.66 7.95 -13.78
C ASP A 151 18.57 7.35 -15.18
N ASP A 152 17.87 8.05 -16.07
CA ASP A 152 17.85 7.73 -17.49
C ASP A 152 18.94 8.54 -18.22
N ASN A 153 20.14 7.98 -18.26
CA ASN A 153 21.27 8.56 -18.99
C ASN A 153 21.35 8.09 -20.44
N SER A 154 20.34 7.36 -20.94
CA SER A 154 20.36 6.75 -22.29
C SER A 154 20.38 7.75 -23.44
N GLN A 155 20.16 9.04 -23.17
CA GLN A 155 20.09 10.08 -24.21
C GLN A 155 21.40 10.83 -24.50
N GLY A 156 22.55 10.52 -23.89
CA GLY A 156 23.87 11.07 -24.28
C GLY A 156 24.03 12.62 -24.24
N ASN A 157 22.96 13.36 -24.00
CA ASN A 157 22.91 14.81 -23.91
C ASN A 157 22.88 15.20 -22.44
N ILE A 158 24.06 15.38 -21.89
CA ILE A 158 24.30 16.21 -20.72
C ILE A 158 23.67 17.59 -21.04
N SER A 159 22.65 18.00 -20.28
CA SER A 159 21.97 19.32 -20.37
C SER A 159 20.64 19.43 -21.13
N LYS A 160 19.71 18.50 -20.90
CA LYS A 160 18.32 18.95 -20.65
C LYS A 160 17.87 18.36 -19.34
N SER A 161 17.75 19.21 -18.32
CA SER A 161 17.02 18.91 -17.09
C SER A 161 15.61 18.48 -17.47
N THR A 162 15.41 17.18 -17.72
CA THR A 162 14.06 16.63 -17.70
C THR A 162 13.57 16.87 -16.28
N ASN A 163 12.47 17.59 -16.15
CA ASN A 163 11.80 17.78 -14.87
C ASN A 163 11.12 16.48 -14.41
N SER A 164 11.63 15.31 -14.79
CA SER A 164 11.02 14.01 -14.50
C SER A 164 11.88 13.21 -13.55
N VAL A 165 11.25 12.49 -12.63
CA VAL A 165 11.91 11.48 -11.78
C VAL A 165 11.31 10.13 -12.06
N MET A 166 12.13 9.09 -12.01
CA MET A 166 11.69 7.71 -12.09
C MET A 166 11.92 7.03 -10.75
N LEU A 167 10.83 6.60 -10.10
CA LEU A 167 10.86 5.84 -8.86
C LEU A 167 11.02 4.35 -9.18
N LEU A 168 11.89 3.67 -8.47
CA LEU A 168 12.07 2.23 -8.50
C LEU A 168 11.28 1.61 -7.36
N GLN A 169 10.21 0.88 -7.70
CA GLN A 169 9.25 0.32 -6.75
C GLN A 169 9.20 -1.20 -6.84
N GLU A 170 8.74 -1.83 -5.76
CA GLU A 170 8.39 -3.26 -5.78
C GLU A 170 7.22 -3.54 -6.75
N TYR A 171 7.17 -4.76 -7.25
CA TYR A 171 6.16 -5.21 -8.20
C TYR A 171 5.05 -5.98 -7.47
N ALA A 172 3.79 -5.60 -7.72
CA ALA A 172 2.61 -6.28 -7.22
C ALA A 172 2.12 -7.31 -8.28
N PRO A 173 2.24 -8.63 -8.03
CA PRO A 173 1.93 -9.64 -9.04
C PRO A 173 0.46 -9.72 -9.44
N GLU A 174 -0.45 -9.41 -8.51
CA GLU A 174 -1.90 -9.52 -8.72
C GLU A 174 -2.53 -8.19 -9.18
N GLY A 175 -1.70 -7.19 -9.53
CA GLY A 175 -2.18 -5.88 -9.96
C GLY A 175 -2.86 -5.07 -8.85
N SER A 176 -3.80 -4.22 -9.23
CA SER A 176 -4.62 -3.45 -8.29
C SER A 176 -5.81 -4.27 -7.78
N LEU A 177 -6.32 -3.92 -6.60
CA LEU A 177 -7.53 -4.53 -6.05
C LEU A 177 -8.72 -4.38 -7.01
N TYR A 178 -8.80 -3.25 -7.72
CA TYR A 178 -9.81 -3.05 -8.76
C TYR A 178 -9.71 -4.13 -9.86
N GLU A 179 -8.51 -4.33 -10.43
CA GLU A 179 -8.28 -5.33 -11.48
C GLU A 179 -8.60 -6.74 -10.99
N LEU A 180 -8.10 -7.10 -9.80
CA LEU A 180 -8.38 -8.40 -9.19
C LEU A 180 -9.90 -8.64 -9.03
N LEU A 181 -10.65 -7.65 -8.55
CA LEU A 181 -12.10 -7.77 -8.40
C LEU A 181 -12.83 -7.95 -9.75
N GLN A 182 -12.33 -7.35 -10.83
CA GLN A 182 -12.88 -7.55 -12.18
C GLN A 182 -12.63 -8.97 -12.68
N GLU A 183 -11.48 -9.56 -12.34
CA GLU A 183 -11.08 -10.89 -12.80
C GLU A 183 -11.80 -12.03 -12.07
N LEU A 184 -12.15 -11.85 -10.80
CA LEU A 184 -12.83 -12.87 -10.01
C LEU A 184 -14.28 -13.05 -10.47
N ASP A 185 -14.83 -14.28 -10.39
CA ASP A 185 -16.23 -14.53 -10.71
C ASP A 185 -17.18 -13.89 -9.68
N ILE A 186 -16.82 -14.01 -8.40
CA ILE A 186 -17.60 -13.52 -7.26
C ILE A 186 -16.77 -12.55 -6.43
N VAL A 187 -17.45 -11.71 -5.64
CA VAL A 187 -16.78 -10.88 -4.64
C VAL A 187 -16.03 -11.78 -3.65
N PRO A 188 -14.77 -11.46 -3.27
CA PRO A 188 -14.02 -12.23 -2.29
C PRO A 188 -14.80 -12.41 -0.99
N ASN A 189 -14.44 -13.46 -0.25
CA ASN A 189 -14.99 -13.69 1.08
C ASN A 189 -14.83 -12.42 1.95
N GLU A 190 -15.86 -12.11 2.74
CA GLU A 190 -15.90 -10.94 3.60
C GLU A 190 -14.67 -10.82 4.52
N GLN A 191 -14.20 -11.92 5.11
CA GLN A 191 -13.00 -11.92 5.95
C GLN A 191 -11.74 -11.53 5.15
N ILE A 192 -11.65 -11.92 3.88
CA ILE A 192 -10.53 -11.51 3.01
C ILE A 192 -10.56 -10.01 2.78
N LEU A 193 -11.72 -9.46 2.41
CA LEU A 193 -11.86 -8.01 2.20
C LEU A 193 -11.55 -7.23 3.49
N LEU A 194 -12.04 -7.70 4.64
CA LEU A 194 -11.72 -7.08 5.94
C LEU A 194 -10.21 -7.07 6.21
N GLN A 195 -9.52 -8.19 5.99
CA GLN A 195 -8.07 -8.23 6.17
C GLN A 195 -7.35 -7.24 5.24
N MET A 196 -7.78 -7.11 3.98
CA MET A 196 -7.25 -6.10 3.07
C MET A 196 -7.52 -4.67 3.54
N PHE A 197 -8.71 -4.40 4.09
CA PHE A 197 -9.07 -3.07 4.61
C PHE A 197 -8.35 -2.73 5.90
N ILE A 198 -8.09 -3.69 6.78
CA ILE A 198 -7.29 -3.48 7.99
C ILE A 198 -5.88 -3.04 7.59
N GLN A 199 -5.25 -3.73 6.64
CA GLN A 199 -3.92 -3.37 6.11
C GLN A 199 -3.92 -1.99 5.45
N THR A 200 -4.94 -1.69 4.63
CA THR A 200 -5.13 -0.37 4.02
C THR A 200 -5.28 0.73 5.08
N THR A 201 -6.07 0.47 6.12
CA THR A 201 -6.31 1.43 7.20
C THR A 201 -5.05 1.68 8.02
N ASP A 202 -4.28 0.63 8.31
CA ASP A 202 -2.97 0.73 8.97
C ASP A 202 -2.03 1.68 8.20
N ALA A 203 -1.96 1.55 6.88
CA ALA A 203 -1.22 2.49 6.03
C ALA A 203 -1.78 3.92 6.09
N MET A 204 -3.09 4.10 6.06
CA MET A 204 -3.73 5.43 6.12
C MET A 204 -3.52 6.12 7.47
N VAL A 205 -3.51 5.36 8.58
CA VAL A 205 -3.14 5.87 9.91
C VAL A 205 -1.67 6.32 9.91
N PHE A 206 -0.77 5.51 9.36
CA PHE A 206 0.63 5.89 9.20
C PHE A 206 0.82 7.17 8.38
N LEU A 207 0.09 7.33 7.27
CA LEU A 207 0.12 8.55 6.47
C LEU A 207 -0.35 9.77 7.27
N ALA A 208 -1.49 9.66 7.95
CA ALA A 208 -2.04 10.74 8.79
C ALA A 208 -1.03 11.18 9.88
N TYR A 209 -0.40 10.23 10.58
CA TYR A 209 0.63 10.54 11.59
C TYR A 209 1.86 11.26 11.05
N ASN A 210 2.11 11.18 9.74
CA ASN A 210 3.20 11.89 9.05
C ASN A 210 2.70 13.16 8.33
N ASP A 211 1.52 13.68 8.68
CA ASP A 211 0.87 14.83 8.07
C ASP A 211 0.64 14.67 6.55
N ILE A 212 0.28 13.45 6.14
CA ILE A 212 0.09 13.07 4.74
C ILE A 212 -1.36 12.75 4.49
N ILE A 213 -1.94 13.50 3.56
CA ILE A 213 -3.25 13.18 2.98
C ILE A 213 -2.99 12.42 1.68
N HIS A 214 -3.59 11.24 1.55
CA HIS A 214 -3.54 10.45 0.31
C HIS A 214 -4.23 11.22 -0.82
N GLY A 215 -5.48 11.65 -0.60
CA GLY A 215 -6.26 12.50 -1.50
C GLY A 215 -6.71 11.85 -2.82
N ASP A 216 -6.49 10.54 -2.97
CA ASP A 216 -6.90 9.74 -4.15
C ASP A 216 -7.04 8.25 -3.77
N LEU A 217 -7.47 7.95 -2.54
CA LEU A 217 -7.64 6.55 -2.12
C LEU A 217 -8.84 5.93 -2.85
N ALA A 218 -8.62 4.78 -3.49
CA ALA A 218 -9.61 4.01 -4.25
C ALA A 218 -9.06 2.58 -4.49
N CYS A 219 -9.90 1.62 -4.91
CA CYS A 219 -9.45 0.24 -5.17
C CYS A 219 -8.31 0.15 -6.21
N ARG A 220 -8.25 1.07 -7.18
CA ARG A 220 -7.17 1.16 -8.18
C ARG A 220 -5.79 1.52 -7.58
N ASN A 221 -5.77 2.16 -6.41
CA ASN A 221 -4.56 2.61 -5.71
C ASN A 221 -4.20 1.72 -4.52
N ILE A 222 -4.88 0.57 -4.38
CA ILE A 222 -4.52 -0.53 -3.49
C ILE A 222 -3.93 -1.63 -4.37
N LEU A 223 -2.65 -1.94 -4.19
CA LEU A 223 -1.99 -3.01 -4.94
C LEU A 223 -2.01 -4.32 -4.16
N VAL A 224 -2.28 -5.42 -4.84
CA VAL A 224 -2.36 -6.76 -4.27
C VAL A 224 -1.05 -7.49 -4.54
N PHE A 225 -0.32 -7.78 -3.47
CA PHE A 225 0.96 -8.48 -3.53
C PHE A 225 0.78 -9.98 -3.44
N ARG A 226 -0.26 -10.42 -2.74
CA ARG A 226 -0.70 -11.81 -2.70
C ARG A 226 -2.19 -11.90 -2.47
N PHE A 227 -2.81 -12.86 -3.14
CA PHE A 227 -4.20 -13.23 -2.98
C PHE A 227 -4.33 -14.72 -2.66
N ASP A 228 -5.08 -15.05 -1.61
CA ASP A 228 -5.44 -16.42 -1.23
C ASP A 228 -6.93 -16.44 -0.88
N GLU A 229 -7.72 -17.09 -1.73
CA GLU A 229 -9.18 -17.20 -1.61
C GLU A 229 -9.62 -18.02 -0.37
N ARG A 230 -8.71 -18.75 0.28
CA ARG A 230 -9.02 -19.72 1.33
C ARG A 230 -8.58 -19.27 2.71
N ASP A 231 -7.52 -18.47 2.80
CA ASP A 231 -7.00 -17.97 4.08
C ASP A 231 -6.85 -16.44 4.04
N PRO A 232 -7.77 -15.70 4.71
CA PRO A 232 -7.70 -14.25 4.83
C PRO A 232 -6.32 -13.72 5.24
N ARG A 233 -5.60 -14.46 6.10
CA ARG A 233 -4.31 -14.03 6.68
C ARG A 233 -3.15 -14.09 5.69
N ARG A 234 -3.33 -14.73 4.53
CA ARG A 234 -2.28 -14.87 3.49
C ARG A 234 -2.34 -13.79 2.42
N ASN A 235 -3.37 -12.95 2.47
CA ASN A 235 -3.59 -11.83 1.57
C ASN A 235 -2.75 -10.64 2.01
N LEU A 236 -2.10 -9.98 1.05
CA LEU A 236 -1.25 -8.81 1.32
C LEU A 236 -1.58 -7.70 0.33
N VAL A 237 -1.93 -6.53 0.86
CA VAL A 237 -2.18 -5.33 0.08
C VAL A 237 -1.35 -4.17 0.58
N LYS A 238 -1.01 -3.27 -0.34
CA LYS A 238 -0.27 -2.04 -0.02
C LYS A 238 -0.84 -0.86 -0.80
N ILE A 239 -0.90 0.30 -0.17
CA ILE A 239 -1.33 1.53 -0.84
C ILE A 239 -0.20 2.10 -1.69
N THR A 240 -0.56 2.71 -2.82
CA THR A 240 0.34 3.44 -3.72
C THR A 240 -0.20 4.83 -4.02
N ASP A 241 0.57 5.65 -4.74
CA ASP A 241 0.13 6.94 -5.30
C ASP A 241 -0.34 8.01 -4.30
N PHE A 242 -0.13 7.81 -2.99
CA PHE A 242 -0.36 8.82 -1.94
C PHE A 242 0.44 10.11 -2.16
N GLY A 243 -0.13 11.27 -1.78
CA GLY A 243 0.59 12.55 -1.74
C GLY A 243 0.94 13.20 -3.09
N LEU A 244 0.69 12.56 -4.24
CA LEU A 244 0.91 13.14 -5.59
C LEU A 244 -0.24 14.06 -6.03
N SER A 245 -1.37 14.00 -5.35
CA SER A 245 -2.54 14.86 -5.56
C SER A 245 -2.33 16.31 -5.09
N ARG A 246 -1.14 16.66 -4.56
CA ARG A 246 -0.70 18.03 -4.18
C ARG A 246 -0.73 19.06 -5.33
N GLN A 247 -1.18 18.69 -6.53
CA GLN A 247 -1.54 19.65 -7.56
C GLN A 247 -2.67 20.61 -7.12
N LYS A 248 -3.37 20.34 -6.00
CA LYS A 248 -4.31 21.30 -5.36
C LYS A 248 -3.73 22.15 -4.22
N ILE A 249 -2.43 22.07 -3.90
CA ILE A 249 -1.76 22.96 -2.92
C ILE A 249 -1.28 24.29 -3.57
N LEU A 250 -1.48 24.47 -4.89
CA LEU A 250 -1.03 25.67 -5.61
C LEU A 250 -2.14 26.60 -6.11
N ASN A 251 -3.36 26.51 -5.59
CA ASN A 251 -4.24 27.68 -5.60
C ASN A 251 -3.86 28.57 -4.41
N ASN A 252 -2.67 29.19 -4.52
CA ASN A 252 -2.16 30.26 -3.65
C ASN A 252 -2.93 31.57 -3.88
N ASN A 253 -4.27 31.49 -3.83
CA ASN A 253 -5.20 32.61 -3.74
C ASN A 253 -6.02 32.50 -2.45
N GLY A 254 -5.35 32.25 -1.32
CA GLY A 254 -5.97 32.34 0.02
C GLY A 254 -7.02 31.28 0.39
N ASN A 255 -7.20 30.21 -0.40
CA ASN A 255 -8.13 29.13 -0.07
C ASN A 255 -7.42 27.99 0.66
N SER A 256 -7.98 27.59 1.80
CA SER A 256 -7.60 26.39 2.56
C SER A 256 -7.59 25.15 1.67
N ASN A 257 -6.61 24.25 1.86
CA ASN A 257 -6.59 22.95 1.20
C ASN A 257 -7.90 22.19 1.52
N PRO A 258 -8.74 21.84 0.53
CA PRO A 258 -10.00 21.16 0.81
C PRO A 258 -9.80 19.70 1.25
N TYR A 259 -8.60 19.14 1.07
CA TYR A 259 -8.27 17.77 1.46
C TYR A 259 -7.73 17.73 2.89
N THR A 260 -8.29 16.82 3.67
CA THR A 260 -7.98 16.58 5.09
C THR A 260 -8.02 15.08 5.37
N GLU A 261 -7.63 14.66 6.57
CA GLU A 261 -7.79 13.27 7.01
C GLU A 261 -9.24 12.80 6.92
N LYS A 262 -10.21 13.72 7.09
CA LYS A 262 -11.65 13.43 6.95
C LYS A 262 -12.05 13.11 5.51
N SER A 263 -11.45 13.79 4.53
CA SER A 263 -11.70 13.45 3.13
C SER A 263 -11.11 12.08 2.77
N ASP A 264 -9.97 11.71 3.37
CA ASP A 264 -9.40 10.37 3.18
C ASP A 264 -10.25 9.30 3.88
N ALA A 265 -10.83 9.58 5.04
CA ALA A 265 -11.78 8.69 5.70
C ALA A 265 -13.02 8.45 4.83
N TYR A 266 -13.60 9.50 4.24
CA TYR A 266 -14.67 9.35 3.25
C TYR A 266 -14.23 8.48 2.06
N SER A 267 -13.04 8.75 1.50
CA SER A 267 -12.49 7.94 0.40
C SER A 267 -12.28 6.47 0.79
N MET A 268 -11.94 6.18 2.04
CA MET A 268 -11.85 4.81 2.54
C MET A 268 -13.24 4.12 2.54
N GLY A 269 -14.30 4.83 2.92
CA GLY A 269 -15.67 4.32 2.84
C GLY A 269 -16.09 3.98 1.41
N ILE A 270 -15.82 4.90 0.48
CA ILE A 270 -16.06 4.68 -0.95
C ILE A 270 -15.21 3.53 -1.50
N THR A 271 -13.95 3.40 -1.07
CA THR A 271 -13.06 2.30 -1.47
C THR A 271 -13.62 0.95 -1.00
N MET A 272 -14.14 0.89 0.23
CA MET A 272 -14.83 -0.30 0.72
C MET A 272 -16.09 -0.60 -0.11
N TRP A 273 -16.88 0.43 -0.42
CA TRP A 273 -18.06 0.29 -1.28
C TRP A 273 -17.71 -0.25 -2.66
N GLU A 274 -16.66 0.27 -3.30
CA GLU A 274 -16.16 -0.19 -4.60
C GLU A 274 -15.86 -1.70 -4.52
N ALA A 275 -15.16 -2.16 -3.47
CA ALA A 275 -14.79 -3.56 -3.37
C ALA A 275 -16.00 -4.49 -3.16
N TYR A 276 -16.91 -4.15 -2.25
CA TYR A 276 -18.14 -4.93 -2.04
C TYR A 276 -19.06 -4.92 -3.27
N SER A 277 -18.92 -3.92 -4.13
CA SER A 277 -19.63 -3.80 -5.41
C SER A 277 -18.87 -4.41 -6.59
N LYS A 278 -17.78 -5.16 -6.35
CA LYS A 278 -16.95 -5.77 -7.40
C LYS A 278 -16.41 -4.73 -8.40
N GLY A 279 -15.92 -3.61 -7.89
CA GLY A 279 -15.36 -2.52 -8.69
C GLY A 279 -16.39 -1.69 -9.46
N ALA A 280 -17.66 -1.69 -9.05
CA ALA A 280 -18.64 -0.77 -9.62
C ALA A 280 -18.24 0.70 -9.39
N VAL A 281 -18.78 1.60 -10.22
CA VAL A 281 -18.56 3.04 -10.09
C VAL A 281 -19.55 3.62 -9.07
N PRO A 282 -19.09 4.31 -8.02
CA PRO A 282 -19.97 5.01 -7.08
C PRO A 282 -20.81 6.06 -7.81
N TRP A 283 -22.11 6.15 -7.50
CA TRP A 283 -23.03 7.10 -8.14
C TRP A 283 -23.16 6.94 -9.67
N ALA A 284 -22.99 5.72 -10.18
CA ALA A 284 -23.02 5.44 -11.63
C ALA A 284 -24.31 5.89 -12.35
N GLU A 285 -25.40 6.07 -11.61
CA GLU A 285 -26.68 6.58 -12.13
C GLU A 285 -26.69 8.11 -12.38
N ILE A 286 -25.63 8.82 -11.99
CA ILE A 286 -25.53 10.28 -12.06
C ILE A 286 -24.40 10.67 -13.02
N ASP A 287 -24.77 11.13 -14.21
CA ASP A 287 -23.81 11.51 -15.25
C ASP A 287 -23.10 12.88 -15.01
N ASN A 288 -23.38 13.55 -13.90
CA ASN A 288 -22.90 14.91 -13.60
C ASN A 288 -22.14 14.97 -12.26
N ASP A 289 -20.83 15.17 -12.32
CA ASP A 289 -19.95 15.34 -11.16
C ASP A 289 -20.36 16.46 -10.20
N GLU A 290 -20.98 17.54 -10.70
CA GLU A 290 -21.50 18.62 -9.84
C GLU A 290 -22.66 18.13 -8.98
N GLU A 291 -23.53 17.31 -9.57
CA GLU A 291 -24.69 16.76 -8.88
C GLU A 291 -24.25 15.71 -7.85
N VAL A 292 -23.28 14.85 -8.20
CA VAL A 292 -22.65 13.95 -7.23
C VAL A 292 -22.05 14.74 -6.08
N ARG A 293 -21.28 15.79 -6.36
CA ARG A 293 -20.68 16.64 -5.31
C ARG A 293 -21.74 17.28 -4.43
N ARG A 294 -22.82 17.80 -5.02
CA ARG A 294 -23.95 18.40 -4.29
C ARG A 294 -24.58 17.37 -3.34
N LYS A 295 -24.84 16.15 -3.81
CA LYS A 295 -25.40 15.05 -3.02
C LYS A 295 -24.49 14.67 -1.84
N VAL A 296 -23.21 14.47 -2.12
CA VAL A 296 -22.19 14.14 -1.10
C VAL A 296 -22.09 15.26 -0.05
N VAL A 297 -22.04 16.53 -0.46
CA VAL A 297 -22.01 17.68 0.47
C VAL A 297 -23.27 17.78 1.32
N ASN A 298 -24.43 17.37 0.78
CA ASN A 298 -25.68 17.28 1.53
C ASN A 298 -25.79 16.02 2.39
N GLY A 299 -24.74 15.20 2.45
CA GLY A 299 -24.66 13.98 3.23
C GLY A 299 -25.47 12.82 2.66
N GLU A 300 -25.90 12.88 1.40
CA GLU A 300 -26.44 11.70 0.69
C GLU A 300 -25.33 10.67 0.48
N ILE A 301 -25.69 9.39 0.53
CA ILE A 301 -24.76 8.25 0.43
C ILE A 301 -25.16 7.36 -0.74
N VAL A 302 -24.20 6.59 -1.25
CA VAL A 302 -24.44 5.54 -2.24
C VAL A 302 -25.36 4.45 -1.69
N SER A 303 -26.00 3.68 -2.58
CA SER A 303 -26.83 2.54 -2.17
C SER A 303 -25.97 1.41 -1.62
N GLN A 304 -26.48 0.65 -0.64
CA GLN A 304 -25.77 -0.50 -0.08
C GLN A 304 -25.46 -1.54 -1.17
N PRO A 305 -24.20 -1.98 -1.33
CA PRO A 305 -23.85 -3.02 -2.28
C PRO A 305 -24.57 -4.34 -1.95
N PRO A 306 -25.02 -5.12 -2.94
CA PRO A 306 -25.70 -6.40 -2.69
C PRO A 306 -24.89 -7.41 -1.85
N ASN A 307 -23.56 -7.37 -1.94
CA ASN A 307 -22.66 -8.27 -1.20
C ASN A 307 -22.15 -7.68 0.12
N CYS A 308 -22.60 -6.47 0.50
CA CYS A 308 -22.21 -5.82 1.75
C CYS A 308 -23.24 -6.08 2.84
N LYS A 309 -22.89 -6.83 3.88
CA LYS A 309 -23.77 -7.07 5.03
C LYS A 309 -23.98 -5.80 5.86
N ASP A 310 -25.11 -5.71 6.56
CA ASP A 310 -25.51 -4.54 7.35
C ASP A 310 -24.46 -4.06 8.36
N GLU A 311 -23.73 -5.00 8.97
CA GLU A 311 -22.65 -4.67 9.92
C GLU A 311 -21.52 -3.89 9.27
N LYS A 312 -21.12 -4.26 8.05
CA LYS A 312 -20.05 -3.58 7.31
C LYS A 312 -20.57 -2.32 6.64
N TRP A 313 -21.83 -2.34 6.22
CA TRP A 313 -22.50 -1.16 5.73
C TRP A 313 -22.52 -0.04 6.78
N LYS A 314 -22.76 -0.36 8.05
CA LYS A 314 -22.62 0.61 9.15
C LYS A 314 -21.24 1.24 9.20
N ILE A 315 -20.17 0.46 9.02
CA ILE A 315 -18.78 0.97 8.97
C ILE A 315 -18.60 1.95 7.80
N ILE A 316 -19.08 1.60 6.60
CA ILE A 316 -19.01 2.48 5.42
C ILE A 316 -19.77 3.78 5.66
N THR A 317 -21.00 3.71 6.18
CA THR A 317 -21.80 4.92 6.45
C THR A 317 -21.21 5.81 7.55
N LEU A 318 -20.49 5.21 8.52
CA LEU A 318 -19.76 5.95 9.55
C LEU A 318 -18.63 6.77 8.90
N LEU A 319 -17.86 6.18 7.99
CA LEU A 319 -16.79 6.84 7.24
C LEU A 319 -17.31 7.96 6.33
N GLU A 320 -18.51 7.79 5.77
CA GLU A 320 -19.16 8.81 4.94
C GLU A 320 -19.78 9.96 5.77
N GLY A 321 -19.61 9.96 7.10
CA GLY A 321 -19.99 11.09 7.97
C GLY A 321 -21.39 11.02 8.56
N ARG A 322 -22.07 9.88 8.50
CA ARG A 322 -23.34 9.65 9.21
C ARG A 322 -23.06 8.95 10.53
N THR A 323 -23.21 9.69 11.64
CA THR A 323 -23.11 9.12 12.99
C THR A 323 -24.24 8.11 13.20
N ALA A 324 -23.87 6.82 13.25
CA ALA A 324 -24.60 5.92 14.12
C ALA A 324 -24.39 6.43 15.55
N THR A 325 -25.48 6.69 16.24
CA THR A 325 -25.61 7.23 17.60
C THR A 325 -25.00 6.35 18.70
N SER A 326 -23.88 5.66 18.47
CA SER A 326 -23.35 4.65 19.40
C SER A 326 -21.84 4.40 19.34
N ILE A 327 -21.00 5.45 19.24
CA ILE A 327 -19.59 5.30 19.67
C ILE A 327 -19.50 5.87 21.09
N PRO A 328 -19.26 5.04 22.12
CA PRO A 328 -19.25 5.50 23.51
C PRO A 328 -18.18 6.57 23.74
N ALA A 329 -18.59 7.66 24.40
CA ALA A 329 -17.72 8.74 24.81
C ALA A 329 -16.76 8.29 25.92
N ALA A 330 -15.55 7.90 25.53
CA ALA A 330 -14.39 7.94 26.39
C ALA A 330 -13.22 8.43 25.52
N THR A 331 -12.98 9.74 25.51
CA THR A 331 -11.93 10.39 24.74
C THR A 331 -10.53 9.89 25.12
N PRO A 332 -9.74 9.39 24.16
CA PRO A 332 -8.29 9.59 24.11
C PRO A 332 -8.04 10.81 23.16
N PRO A 333 -6.81 11.17 22.71
CA PRO A 333 -6.54 12.46 22.03
C PRO A 333 -7.27 12.56 20.67
N PRO A 334 -7.15 13.62 19.84
CA PRO A 334 -7.75 13.61 18.51
C PRO A 334 -7.13 12.49 17.67
N ILE A 335 -7.75 11.32 17.72
CA ILE A 335 -7.37 10.14 16.96
C ILE A 335 -7.81 10.41 15.52
N PRO A 336 -6.96 10.20 14.50
CA PRO A 336 -7.36 10.29 13.10
C PRO A 336 -8.61 9.44 12.85
N ASP A 337 -9.54 9.90 12.01
CA ASP A 337 -10.77 9.14 11.69
C ASP A 337 -10.45 7.72 11.15
N SER A 338 -9.28 7.54 10.52
CA SER A 338 -8.74 6.23 10.11
C SER A 338 -8.39 5.31 11.29
N ALA A 339 -7.97 5.83 12.43
CA ALA A 339 -7.67 5.02 13.61
C ALA A 339 -8.96 4.63 14.38
N LEU A 340 -10.01 5.45 14.31
CA LEU A 340 -11.36 5.03 14.73
C LEU A 340 -11.89 3.89 13.83
N LEU A 341 -11.60 3.96 12.53
CA LEU A 341 -11.90 2.86 11.61
C LEU A 341 -11.13 1.59 11.96
N CYS A 342 -9.82 1.69 12.27
CA CYS A 342 -9.05 0.55 12.76
C CYS A 342 -9.79 -0.10 13.94
N TYR A 343 -10.16 0.68 14.96
CA TYR A 343 -10.88 0.18 16.12
C TYR A 343 -12.19 -0.52 15.73
N ALA A 344 -12.99 0.10 14.86
CA ALA A 344 -14.25 -0.48 14.40
C ALA A 344 -14.05 -1.78 13.60
N LEU A 345 -13.05 -1.84 12.71
CA LEU A 345 -12.73 -3.04 11.94
C LEU A 345 -12.25 -4.17 12.86
N TYR A 346 -11.34 -3.87 13.79
CA TYR A 346 -10.80 -4.86 14.74
C TYR A 346 -11.87 -5.45 15.67
N GLN A 347 -12.89 -4.69 16.06
CA GLN A 347 -14.01 -5.23 16.85
C GLN A 347 -14.90 -6.21 16.08
N THR A 348 -14.82 -6.24 14.75
CA THR A 348 -15.62 -7.16 13.94
C THR A 348 -14.88 -8.44 13.52
N ASP A 349 -13.68 -8.63 14.05
CA ASP A 349 -12.85 -9.84 13.86
C ASP A 349 -13.11 -10.91 14.96
N GLU A 350 -13.85 -10.53 16.03
CA GLU A 350 -14.42 -11.44 17.05
C GLU A 350 -15.80 -11.96 16.62
#